data_AF-A0A929BEQ1-F1
#
_entry.id   AF-A0A929BEQ1-F1
#
_cell.length_a   1.000
_cell.length_b   1.000
_cell.length_c   1.000
_cell.angle_alpha   90.00
_cell.angle_beta   90.00
_cell.angle_gamma   90.00
#
_symmetry.space_group_name_H-M   'P 1'
#
loop_
_entity.id
_entity.type
_entity.pdbx_description
1 polymer ?
#
loop_
_entity_poly.entity_id
_entity_poly.type
_entity_poly.pdbx_seq_one_letter_code
_entity_poly.pdbx_strand_id
1 'polypeptide(L)'
;MDSRLQKNYLKYKSQELLPSEANLKGIISSNAIITGIPKLIDSKSDFEGFIMFPIISGNVTTFMMIPLIDEYDVYELRDEELSETFLIAHLKDSERLPSKKMVLGGVLKELNESEEGDQVKGKFLEAIYHFEY
;
A
#
# COMPACT_ATOMS: atom_id res chain seq x y z
N MET A 1 17.86 -28.05 -11.83
CA MET A 1 16.86 -26.99 -11.56
C MET A 1 16.92 -26.00 -12.70
N ASP A 2 15.77 -25.71 -13.30
CA ASP A 2 15.65 -24.89 -14.50
C ASP A 2 16.06 -23.43 -14.22
N SER A 3 17.12 -22.94 -14.87
CA SER A 3 17.70 -21.61 -14.62
C SER A 3 16.72 -20.47 -14.89
N ARG A 4 15.74 -20.70 -15.77
CA ARG A 4 14.67 -19.75 -16.11
C ARG A 4 13.64 -19.61 -15.00
N LEU A 5 13.28 -20.73 -14.34
CA LEU A 5 12.38 -20.73 -13.19
C LEU A 5 13.02 -20.02 -11.99
N GLN A 6 14.30 -20.27 -11.71
CA GLN A 6 15.02 -19.60 -10.64
C GLN A 6 15.13 -18.09 -10.87
N LYS A 7 15.40 -17.67 -12.11
CA LYS A 7 15.50 -16.25 -12.47
C LYS A 7 14.15 -15.53 -12.37
N ASN A 8 13.06 -16.18 -12.79
CA ASN A 8 11.71 -15.65 -12.64
C ASN A 8 11.29 -15.58 -11.17
N TYR A 9 11.57 -16.63 -10.38
CA TYR A 9 11.28 -16.65 -8.94
C TYR A 9 11.96 -15.49 -8.23
N LEU A 10 13.25 -15.26 -8.46
CA LEU A 10 13.98 -14.14 -7.86
C LEU A 10 13.45 -12.77 -8.31
N LYS A 11 12.99 -12.66 -9.56
CA LYS A 11 12.45 -11.41 -10.12
C LYS A 11 11.10 -11.02 -9.51
N TYR A 12 10.25 -12.00 -9.20
CA TYR A 12 8.88 -11.77 -8.69
C TYR A 12 8.74 -12.10 -7.20
N LYS A 13 9.84 -12.43 -6.52
CA LYS A 13 9.85 -12.68 -5.08
C LYS A 13 9.38 -11.40 -4.37
N SER A 14 8.42 -11.56 -3.47
CA SER A 14 7.91 -10.46 -2.65
C SER A 14 9.04 -9.81 -1.86
N GLN A 15 8.98 -8.49 -1.75
CA GLN A 15 9.88 -7.74 -0.89
C GLN A 15 9.39 -7.82 0.54
N GLU A 16 10.15 -8.48 1.41
CA GLU A 16 9.92 -8.39 2.85
C GLU A 16 10.55 -7.09 3.33
N LEU A 17 9.73 -6.16 3.79
CA LEU A 17 10.12 -4.81 4.19
C LEU A 17 9.55 -4.49 5.56
N LEU A 18 10.31 -3.75 6.36
CA LEU A 18 9.77 -3.09 7.54
C LEU A 18 8.99 -1.84 7.13
N PRO A 19 8.03 -1.35 7.94
CA PRO A 19 7.33 -0.09 7.68
C PRO A 19 8.28 1.07 7.38
N SER A 20 9.38 1.17 8.12
CA SER A 20 10.46 2.16 7.94
C SER A 20 11.17 2.07 6.57
N GLU A 21 11.35 0.84 6.08
CA GLU A 21 12.02 0.59 4.80
C GLU A 21 11.09 0.69 3.60
N ALA A 22 9.79 0.48 3.80
CA ALA A 22 8.80 0.42 2.73
C ALA A 22 8.72 1.72 1.93
N ASN A 23 8.85 2.89 2.59
CA ASN A 23 8.81 4.16 1.89
C ASN A 23 10.11 4.42 1.09
N LEU A 24 11.28 4.12 1.67
CA LEU A 24 12.59 4.42 1.09
C LEU A 24 13.01 3.38 0.03
N LYS A 25 12.93 2.08 0.36
CA LYS A 25 13.44 0.97 -0.45
C LYS A 25 12.38 0.27 -1.28
N GLY A 26 11.09 0.44 -0.94
CA GLY A 26 10.01 -0.26 -1.60
C GLY A 26 9.91 0.06 -3.09
N ILE A 27 9.96 -0.97 -3.93
CA ILE A 27 9.74 -0.82 -5.38
C ILE A 27 8.24 -0.75 -5.67
N ILE A 28 7.80 0.32 -6.35
CA ILE A 28 6.40 0.51 -6.76
C ILE A 28 5.97 -0.59 -7.76
N SER A 29 4.67 -0.91 -7.77
CA SER A 29 4.06 -1.93 -8.65
C SER A 29 4.66 -3.32 -8.46
N SER A 30 5.05 -3.64 -7.23
CA SER A 30 5.58 -4.95 -6.88
C SER A 30 5.00 -5.46 -5.57
N ASN A 31 5.07 -6.77 -5.39
CA ASN A 31 4.56 -7.42 -4.20
C ASN A 31 5.47 -7.12 -3.01
N ALA A 32 4.87 -6.74 -1.89
CA ALA A 32 5.57 -6.55 -0.64
C ALA A 32 4.85 -7.25 0.50
N ILE A 33 5.63 -7.65 1.49
CA ILE A 33 5.22 -8.22 2.77
C ILE A 33 5.74 -7.27 3.84
N ILE A 34 4.84 -6.71 4.63
CA ILE A 34 5.16 -5.77 5.71
C ILE A 34 4.53 -6.29 6.99
N THR A 35 5.32 -6.32 8.07
CA THR A 35 4.84 -6.75 9.39
C THR A 35 4.71 -5.55 10.29
N GLY A 36 3.65 -5.48 11.09
CA GLY A 36 3.48 -4.44 12.08
C GLY A 36 2.12 -4.52 12.77
N ILE A 37 1.78 -3.46 13.51
CA ILE A 37 0.49 -3.33 14.20
C ILE A 37 -0.33 -2.26 13.47
N PRO A 38 -1.44 -2.61 12.80
CA PRO A 38 -2.24 -1.65 12.06
C PRO A 38 -3.13 -0.86 13.02
N LYS A 39 -3.21 0.44 12.78
CA LYS A 39 -4.09 1.37 13.48
C LYS A 39 -4.95 2.09 12.46
N LEU A 40 -6.25 1.91 12.54
CA LEU A 40 -7.20 2.52 11.62
C LEU A 40 -7.14 4.06 11.73
N ILE A 41 -7.16 4.73 10.58
CA ILE A 41 -7.33 6.18 10.46
C ILE A 41 -8.82 6.42 10.18
N ASP A 42 -9.56 6.80 11.23
CA ASP A 42 -11.03 6.84 11.18
C ASP A 42 -11.63 8.08 10.49
N SER A 43 -10.84 9.13 10.21
CA SER A 43 -11.38 10.39 9.67
C SER A 43 -10.82 10.78 8.30
N LYS A 44 -11.73 11.18 7.40
CA LYS A 44 -11.40 11.87 6.13
C LYS A 44 -10.63 13.16 6.36
N SER A 45 -10.76 13.77 7.54
CA SER A 45 -9.98 14.95 7.91
C SER A 45 -8.54 14.64 8.27
N ASP A 46 -8.22 13.38 8.58
CA ASP A 46 -6.91 12.97 9.08
C ASP A 46 -6.04 12.38 7.96
N PHE A 47 -6.61 12.17 6.76
CA PHE A 47 -5.92 11.60 5.62
C PHE A 47 -6.27 12.31 4.31
N GLU A 48 -5.27 12.98 3.72
CA GLU A 48 -5.38 13.75 2.47
C GLU A 48 -4.78 13.04 1.25
N GLY A 49 -4.59 11.71 1.31
CA GLY A 49 -3.96 10.97 0.22
C GLY A 49 -4.93 10.58 -0.91
N PHE A 50 -4.46 10.73 -2.14
CA PHE A 50 -5.20 10.42 -3.37
C PHE A 50 -4.51 9.33 -4.19
N ILE A 51 -5.32 8.52 -4.85
CA ILE A 51 -4.87 7.59 -5.90
C ILE A 51 -5.30 8.09 -7.27
N MET A 52 -4.45 7.87 -8.25
CA MET A 52 -4.74 8.24 -9.63
C MET A 52 -5.41 7.06 -10.35
N PHE A 53 -6.65 7.26 -10.78
CA PHE A 53 -7.43 6.23 -11.48
C PHE A 53 -7.59 6.60 -12.96
N PRO A 54 -7.18 5.75 -13.91
CA PRO A 54 -7.37 6.00 -15.33
C PRO A 54 -8.81 5.66 -15.76
N ILE A 55 -9.49 6.63 -16.39
CA ILE A 55 -10.79 6.44 -17.05
C ILE A 55 -10.56 6.48 -18.55
N ILE A 56 -10.85 5.36 -19.21
CA ILE A 56 -10.73 5.21 -20.65
C ILE A 56 -12.10 5.41 -21.28
N SER A 57 -12.25 6.44 -22.13
CA SER A 57 -13.46 6.69 -22.90
C SER A 57 -13.12 6.77 -24.39
N GLY A 58 -13.41 5.69 -25.11
CA GLY A 58 -12.99 5.53 -26.52
C GLY A 58 -11.47 5.51 -26.65
N ASN A 59 -10.92 6.52 -27.33
CA ASN A 59 -9.47 6.69 -27.54
C ASN A 59 -8.83 7.72 -26.58
N VAL A 60 -9.59 8.24 -25.60
CA VAL A 60 -9.09 9.24 -24.64
C VAL A 60 -8.93 8.58 -23.28
N THR A 61 -7.73 8.73 -22.69
CA THR A 61 -7.48 8.39 -21.29
C THR A 61 -7.48 9.67 -20.47
N THR A 62 -8.42 9.78 -19.53
CA THR A 62 -8.47 10.84 -18.53
C THR A 62 -8.07 10.26 -17.18
N PHE A 63 -7.34 11.01 -16.36
CA PHE A 63 -6.99 10.58 -15.01
C PHE A 63 -7.87 11.32 -14.01
N MET A 64 -8.43 10.58 -13.05
CA MET A 64 -9.24 11.12 -11.98
C MET A 64 -8.57 10.80 -10.64
N MET A 65 -8.50 11.78 -9.75
CA MET A 65 -7.99 11.56 -8.40
C MET A 65 -9.13 11.17 -7.48
N ILE A 66 -8.95 10.05 -6.78
CA ILE A 66 -9.94 9.51 -5.84
C ILE A 66 -9.28 9.52 -4.45
N PRO A 67 -9.92 10.09 -3.42
CA PRO A 67 -9.44 9.97 -2.04
C PRO A 67 -9.31 8.49 -1.65
N LEU A 68 -8.15 8.07 -1.14
CA LEU A 68 -7.92 6.66 -0.80
C LEU A 68 -8.95 6.15 0.22
N ILE A 69 -9.35 7.02 1.16
CA ILE A 69 -10.33 6.72 2.20
C ILE A 69 -11.75 6.54 1.68
N ASP A 70 -12.04 6.80 0.40
CA ASP A 70 -13.35 6.50 -0.17
C ASP A 70 -13.51 5.01 -0.45
N GLU A 71 -12.47 4.39 -1.03
CA GLU A 71 -12.46 3.00 -1.48
C GLU A 71 -11.87 2.03 -0.44
N TYR A 72 -11.00 2.52 0.45
CA TYR A 72 -10.25 1.70 1.40
C TYR A 72 -10.43 2.17 2.84
N ASP A 73 -10.40 1.22 3.77
CA ASP A 73 -10.03 1.47 5.16
C ASP A 73 -8.51 1.68 5.20
N VAL A 74 -8.08 2.87 5.64
CA VAL A 74 -6.67 3.25 5.67
C VAL A 74 -6.12 3.05 7.08
N TYR A 75 -4.96 2.40 7.19
CA TYR A 75 -4.30 2.09 8.45
C TYR A 75 -2.88 2.65 8.46
N GLU A 76 -2.46 3.16 9.61
CA GLU A 76 -1.04 3.34 9.91
C GLU A 76 -0.49 2.04 10.49
N LEU A 77 0.46 1.44 9.79
CA LEU A 77 1.21 0.29 10.27
C LEU A 77 2.44 0.76 11.01
N ARG A 78 2.51 0.44 12.30
CA ARG A 78 3.65 0.79 13.15
C ARG A 78 4.56 -0.42 13.34
N ASP A 79 5.87 -0.17 13.27
CA ASP A 79 6.92 -1.13 13.64
C ASP A 79 7.08 -1.18 15.19
N GLU A 80 7.47 -2.33 15.72
CA GLU A 80 7.75 -2.48 17.16
C GLU A 80 9.11 -1.91 17.54
N GLU A 81 10.08 -1.89 16.62
CA GLU A 81 11.44 -1.39 16.90
C GLU A 81 11.61 0.11 16.62
N LEU A 82 10.95 0.61 15.58
CA LEU A 82 11.07 1.99 15.12
C LEU A 82 9.70 2.68 15.20
N SER A 83 9.64 3.90 15.72
CA SER A 83 8.40 4.68 15.76
C SER A 83 7.91 5.18 14.39
N GLU A 84 8.51 4.68 13.31
CA GLU A 84 8.11 5.01 11.94
C GLU A 84 6.83 4.26 11.56
N THR A 85 5.98 4.93 10.80
CA THR A 85 4.69 4.41 10.35
C THR A 85 4.67 4.31 8.83
N PHE A 86 3.91 3.34 8.33
CA PHE A 86 3.69 3.16 6.90
C PHE A 86 2.20 2.99 6.61
N LEU A 87 1.74 3.54 5.49
CA LEU A 87 0.32 3.54 5.14
C LEU A 87 -0.07 2.24 4.45
N ILE A 88 -1.16 1.65 4.94
CA ILE A 88 -1.77 0.46 4.39
C ILE A 88 -3.22 0.78 4.03
N ALA A 89 -3.63 0.38 2.84
CA ALA A 89 -5.01 0.47 2.37
C ALA A 89 -5.59 -0.95 2.33
N HIS A 90 -6.71 -1.18 3.00
CA HIS A 90 -7.45 -2.43 2.95
C HIS A 90 -8.86 -2.17 2.44
N LEU A 91 -9.39 -3.01 1.55
CA LEU A 91 -10.69 -2.77 0.93
C LEU A 91 -11.79 -2.69 2.00
N LYS A 92 -12.65 -1.66 1.94
CA LYS A 92 -13.72 -1.45 2.93
C LYS A 92 -14.74 -2.58 3.01
N ASP A 93 -14.93 -3.30 1.90
CA ASP A 93 -15.85 -4.43 1.83
C ASP A 93 -15.29 -5.71 2.48
N SER A 94 -14.07 -5.65 3.04
CA SER A 94 -13.41 -6.75 3.74
C SER A 94 -13.47 -6.58 5.27
N GLU A 95 -13.19 -7.65 6.02
CA GLU A 95 -13.14 -7.55 7.49
C GLU A 95 -12.03 -6.58 7.94
N ARG A 96 -12.36 -5.71 8.90
CA ARG A 96 -11.40 -4.73 9.41
C ARG A 96 -10.19 -5.42 10.04
N LEU A 97 -9.01 -4.83 9.83
CA LEU A 97 -7.78 -5.36 10.40
C LEU A 97 -7.78 -5.15 11.92
N PRO A 98 -7.45 -6.19 12.71
CA PRO A 98 -7.37 -6.07 14.16
C PRO A 98 -6.14 -5.25 14.55
N SER A 99 -6.20 -4.51 15.67
CA SER A 99 -5.06 -3.77 16.23
C SER A 99 -4.05 -4.68 16.94
N LYS A 100 -3.58 -5.72 16.24
CA LYS A 100 -2.60 -6.71 16.71
C LYS A 100 -1.47 -6.84 15.71
N LYS A 101 -0.33 -7.35 16.18
CA LYS A 101 0.80 -7.64 15.30
C LYS A 101 0.38 -8.66 14.25
N MET A 102 0.53 -8.29 12.99
CA MET A 102 0.17 -9.14 11.87
C MET A 102 1.07 -8.91 10.67
N VAL A 103 1.07 -9.87 9.76
CA VAL A 103 1.78 -9.77 8.49
C VAL A 103 0.77 -9.38 7.42
N LEU A 104 1.04 -8.28 6.75
CA LEU A 104 0.24 -7.75 5.67
C LEU A 104 1.02 -7.92 4.38
N GLY A 105 0.36 -8.35 3.33
CA GLY A 105 0.99 -8.35 2.03
C GLY A 105 0.04 -8.04 0.91
N GLY A 106 0.66 -7.58 -0.17
CA GLY A 106 -0.08 -6.93 -1.23
C GLY A 106 0.86 -6.18 -2.16
N VAL A 107 0.37 -5.10 -2.74
CA VAL A 107 1.08 -4.38 -3.80
C VAL A 107 1.43 -2.98 -3.33
N LEU A 108 2.70 -2.59 -3.48
CA LEU A 108 3.13 -1.22 -3.24
C LEU A 108 2.66 -0.31 -4.38
N LYS A 109 1.91 0.73 -4.02
CA LYS A 109 1.36 1.73 -4.92
C LYS A 109 1.84 3.13 -4.53
N GLU A 110 1.77 4.04 -5.49
CA GLU A 110 2.11 5.46 -5.30
C GLU A 110 0.99 6.19 -4.60
N LEU A 111 1.35 7.07 -3.66
CA LEU A 111 0.43 7.97 -2.98
C LEU A 111 0.69 9.41 -3.41
N ASN A 112 -0.37 10.12 -3.78
CA ASN A 112 -0.33 11.55 -4.08
C ASN A 112 -0.92 12.32 -2.90
N GLU A 113 -0.26 13.39 -2.46
CA GLU A 113 -0.72 14.24 -1.34
C GLU A 113 -1.50 15.47 -1.81
N SER A 114 -1.67 15.70 -3.12
CA SER A 114 -2.37 16.87 -3.62
C SER A 114 -3.30 16.57 -4.81
N GLU A 115 -4.40 17.31 -4.87
CA GLU A 115 -5.35 17.33 -5.99
C GLU A 115 -4.82 18.06 -7.24
N GLU A 116 -3.61 18.60 -7.20
CA GLU A 116 -2.98 19.26 -8.36
C GLU A 116 -1.97 18.35 -9.08
N GLY A 117 -1.81 17.09 -8.64
CA GLY A 117 -1.15 16.02 -9.40
C GLY A 117 0.36 16.14 -9.59
N ASP A 118 1.00 17.22 -9.14
CA ASP A 118 2.39 17.50 -9.48
C ASP A 118 3.43 16.90 -8.51
N GLN A 119 3.04 16.23 -7.41
CA GLN A 119 4.00 15.63 -6.47
C GLN A 119 3.55 14.27 -5.90
N VAL A 120 4.09 13.19 -6.46
CA VAL A 120 4.12 11.87 -5.80
C VAL A 120 5.05 12.00 -4.60
N LYS A 121 4.51 11.87 -3.38
CA LYS A 121 5.28 12.08 -2.14
C LYS A 121 5.42 10.84 -1.27
N GLY A 122 4.73 9.76 -1.58
CA GLY A 122 4.80 8.56 -0.77
C GLY A 122 4.43 7.28 -1.50
N LYS A 123 4.53 6.19 -0.75
CA LYS A 123 4.06 4.87 -1.14
C LYS A 123 3.07 4.38 -0.09
N PHE A 124 2.15 3.54 -0.50
CA PHE A 124 1.28 2.79 0.40
C PHE A 124 1.21 1.33 -0.06
N LEU A 125 0.88 0.43 0.86
CA LEU A 125 0.59 -0.97 0.51
C LEU A 125 -0.93 -1.12 0.37
N GLU A 126 -1.38 -1.55 -0.79
CA GLU A 126 -2.71 -2.13 -0.92
C GLU A 126 -2.68 -3.57 -0.40
N ALA A 127 -3.25 -3.80 0.78
CA ALA A 127 -3.25 -5.09 1.45
C ALA A 127 -4.29 -6.03 0.82
N ILE A 128 -3.79 -7.12 0.23
CA ILE A 128 -4.58 -8.16 -0.43
C ILE A 128 -4.72 -9.39 0.47
N TYR A 129 -3.67 -9.69 1.24
CA TYR A 129 -3.68 -10.79 2.20
C TYR A 129 -3.13 -10.32 3.54
N HIS A 130 -3.63 -10.95 4.60
CA HIS A 130 -3.21 -10.70 5.95
C HIS A 130 -3.25 -12.01 6.74
N PHE A 131 -2.31 -12.20 7.66
CA PHE A 131 -2.36 -13.31 8.61
C PHE A 131 -1.84 -12.88 9.97
N GLU A 132 -2.50 -13.39 11.01
CA GLU A 132 -2.06 -13.24 12.39
C GLU A 132 -0.92 -14.22 12.68
N TYR A 133 -0.01 -13.82 13.57
CA TYR A 133 0.99 -14.70 14.13
C TYR A 133 0.40 -15.65 15.17
#